data_AF-A0A257SW12-F1
#
_entry.id   AF-A0A257SW12-F1
#
_cell.length_a   1.000
_cell.length_b   1.000
_cell.length_c   1.000
_cell.angle_alpha   90.00
_cell.angle_beta   90.00
_cell.angle_gamma   90.00
#
_symmetry.space_group_name_H-M   'P 1'
#
loop_
_entity.id
_entity.type
_entity.pdbx_description
1 polymer ?
#
loop_
_entity_poly.entity_id
_entity_poly.type
_entity_poly.pdbx_seq_one_letter_code
_entity_poly.pdbx_strand_id
1 'polypeptide(L)'
;MKSASRDEEEDVQAGASEKEEDVPEKADGAEDFGEAHDWDATRCYLREIGHSPLLTAEQEVTLGRRVQAGDQAARCTMIESNLRLVVKVARRYINRGLPLLDLI
;
A
#
# COMPACT_ATOMS: atom_id res chain seq x y z
N MET A 1 -21.30 39.56 -59.78
CA MET A 1 -20.55 38.35 -59.40
C MET A 1 -21.02 37.87 -58.03
N LYS A 2 -21.61 36.67 -57.96
CA LYS A 2 -21.68 35.68 -56.84
C LYS A 2 -22.01 36.23 -55.43
N SER A 3 -23.25 36.14 -54.94
CA SER A 3 -23.89 34.93 -54.36
C SER A 3 -22.97 34.20 -53.38
N ALA A 4 -23.17 34.45 -52.08
CA ALA A 4 -22.66 33.60 -51.01
C ALA A 4 -23.77 33.44 -49.96
N SER A 5 -24.54 32.37 -50.14
CA SER A 5 -25.31 31.66 -49.13
C SER A 5 -24.40 30.60 -48.48
N ARG A 6 -24.34 30.55 -47.15
CA ARG A 6 -24.05 29.36 -46.32
C ARG A 6 -24.11 29.79 -44.84
N ASP A 7 -25.21 29.56 -44.13
CA ASP A 7 -25.63 28.31 -43.46
C ASP A 7 -24.79 27.95 -42.23
N GLU A 8 -25.53 27.73 -41.14
CA GLU A 8 -25.28 26.83 -39.98
C GLU A 8 -24.27 27.33 -38.94
N GLU A 9 -24.73 27.93 -37.83
CA GLU A 9 -25.18 27.25 -36.59
C GLU A 9 -24.15 26.23 -36.08
N GLU A 10 -23.26 26.71 -35.20
CA GLU A 10 -22.38 25.85 -34.40
C GLU A 10 -23.10 25.54 -33.07
N ASP A 11 -23.55 24.31 -33.00
CA ASP A 11 -24.14 23.64 -31.85
C ASP A 11 -23.05 23.13 -30.87
N VAL A 12 -23.50 22.73 -29.69
CA VAL A 12 -22.86 21.83 -28.72
C VAL A 12 -22.02 22.47 -27.59
N GLN A 13 -22.76 23.13 -26.71
CA GLN A 13 -22.84 22.88 -25.26
C GLN A 13 -21.67 22.08 -24.61
N ALA A 14 -20.77 22.83 -23.98
CA ALA A 14 -19.67 22.30 -23.18
C ALA A 14 -20.13 21.89 -21.76
N GLY A 15 -19.85 20.63 -21.41
CA GLY A 15 -19.29 20.29 -20.09
C GLY A 15 -20.27 20.06 -18.94
N ALA A 16 -20.93 18.90 -18.93
CA ALA A 16 -21.34 18.26 -17.69
C ALA A 16 -20.13 17.53 -17.07
N SER A 17 -19.74 17.88 -15.84
CA SER A 17 -19.16 16.94 -14.87
C SER A 17 -19.14 17.63 -13.51
N GLU A 18 -20.25 17.52 -12.80
CA GLU A 18 -20.30 17.63 -11.36
C GLU A 18 -19.42 16.51 -10.81
N LYS A 19 -18.28 16.86 -10.20
CA LYS A 19 -17.51 15.93 -9.36
C LYS A 19 -17.78 16.30 -7.92
N GLU A 20 -18.68 15.53 -7.33
CA GLU A 20 -18.91 15.45 -5.90
C GLU A 20 -17.56 15.17 -5.19
N GLU A 21 -17.21 16.05 -4.25
CA GLU A 21 -16.09 15.84 -3.35
C GLU A 21 -16.47 14.74 -2.35
N ASP A 22 -15.91 13.55 -2.58
CA ASP A 22 -15.99 12.39 -1.70
C ASP A 22 -15.31 12.71 -0.35
N VAL A 23 -16.12 13.02 0.65
CA VAL A 23 -15.69 13.22 2.04
C VAL A 23 -15.38 11.84 2.63
N PRO A 24 -14.13 11.54 3.03
CA PRO A 24 -13.84 10.24 3.62
C PRO A 24 -14.61 10.09 4.94
N GLU A 25 -15.56 9.17 4.88
CA GLU A 25 -16.36 8.62 5.97
C GLU A 25 -15.44 8.13 7.10
N LYS A 26 -15.87 8.43 8.33
CA LYS A 26 -15.16 8.18 9.57
C LYS A 26 -14.60 6.75 9.64
N ALA A 27 -13.33 6.65 10.01
CA ALA A 27 -12.74 5.39 10.43
C ALA A 27 -13.39 4.92 11.74
N ASP A 28 -14.44 4.10 11.60
CA ASP A 28 -14.99 3.30 12.67
C ASP A 28 -14.02 2.19 13.07
N GLY A 29 -13.83 2.00 14.38
CA GLY A 29 -13.07 0.88 14.93
C GLY A 29 -11.97 1.26 15.93
N ALA A 30 -12.25 2.17 16.86
CA ALA A 30 -11.55 2.17 18.14
C ALA A 30 -12.11 1.02 18.99
N GLU A 31 -11.76 -0.20 18.63
CA GLU A 31 -11.99 -1.38 19.48
C GLU A 31 -11.07 -1.26 20.69
N ASP A 32 -11.71 -1.23 21.86
CA ASP A 32 -11.11 -1.25 23.19
C ASP A 32 -10.31 -2.54 23.36
N PHE A 33 -8.98 -2.44 23.25
CA PHE A 33 -8.08 -3.52 23.60
C PHE A 33 -7.44 -3.20 24.94
N GLY A 34 -7.76 -4.02 25.94
CA GLY A 34 -6.95 -4.14 27.15
C GLY A 34 -5.47 -4.39 26.83
N GLU A 35 -4.60 -4.15 27.82
CA GLU A 35 -3.14 -4.37 27.81
C GLU A 35 -2.27 -3.21 27.28
N ALA A 36 -2.29 -2.07 27.97
CA ALA A 36 -1.56 -0.84 27.64
C ALA A 36 -0.01 -0.91 27.50
N HIS A 37 0.64 -2.09 27.55
CA HIS A 37 2.09 -2.24 27.44
C HIS A 37 2.60 -3.03 26.22
N ASP A 38 1.84 -4.00 25.69
CA ASP A 38 2.27 -4.81 24.53
C ASP A 38 2.03 -4.12 23.17
N TRP A 39 1.12 -3.14 23.17
CA TRP A 39 0.82 -2.33 22.00
C TRP A 39 2.00 -1.46 21.55
N ASP A 40 2.92 -1.08 22.45
CA ASP A 40 3.98 -0.13 22.10
C ASP A 40 5.10 -0.78 21.29
N ALA A 41 5.56 -1.97 21.69
CA ALA A 41 6.56 -2.74 20.94
C ALA A 41 6.05 -3.16 19.55
N THR A 42 4.81 -3.66 19.50
CA THR A 42 4.16 -4.05 18.25
C THR A 42 3.96 -2.85 17.32
N ARG A 43 3.51 -1.70 17.83
CA ARG A 43 3.35 -0.48 17.02
C ARG A 43 4.68 0.06 16.52
N CYS A 44 5.72 0.04 17.35
CA CYS A 44 7.07 0.45 16.94
C CYS A 44 7.58 -0.42 15.77
N TYR A 45 7.49 -1.74 15.91
CA TYR A 45 7.91 -2.68 14.87
C TYR A 45 7.13 -2.48 13.57
N LEU A 46 5.80 -2.38 13.64
CA LEU A 46 4.95 -2.19 12.46
C LEU A 46 5.24 -0.86 11.73
N ARG A 47 5.59 0.19 12.48
CA ARG A 47 5.99 1.48 11.89
C ARG A 47 7.32 1.36 11.16
N GLU A 48 8.30 0.68 11.75
CA GLU A 48 9.63 0.49 11.18
C GLU A 48 9.57 -0.27 9.84
N ILE A 49 8.89 -1.42 9.80
CA ILE A 49 8.75 -2.20 8.55
C ILE A 49 7.87 -1.50 7.50
N GLY A 50 7.05 -0.53 7.92
CA GLY A 50 6.21 0.26 7.03
C GLY A 50 6.99 1.27 6.18
N HIS A 51 8.19 1.66 6.62
CA HIS A 51 9.04 2.62 5.91
C HIS A 51 9.85 1.97 4.77
N SER A 52 9.93 0.65 4.70
CA SER A 52 10.65 -0.05 3.63
C SER A 52 9.81 -0.09 2.34
N PRO A 53 10.35 0.39 1.20
CA PRO A 53 9.64 0.37 -0.08
C PRO A 53 9.47 -1.07 -0.59
N LEU A 54 8.36 -1.30 -1.30
CA LEU A 54 8.10 -2.56 -1.99
C LEU A 54 9.01 -2.68 -3.22
N LEU A 55 9.49 -3.89 -3.47
CA LEU A 55 10.29 -4.19 -4.65
C LEU A 55 9.38 -4.36 -5.88
N THR A 56 9.88 -3.92 -7.03
CA THR A 56 9.30 -4.30 -8.32
C THR A 56 9.78 -5.70 -8.71
N ALA A 57 9.05 -6.37 -9.61
CA ALA A 57 9.42 -7.71 -10.09
C ALA A 57 10.85 -7.76 -10.68
N GLU A 58 11.28 -6.71 -11.40
CA GLU A 58 12.63 -6.64 -11.96
C GLU A 58 13.71 -6.50 -10.87
N GLN A 59 13.42 -5.73 -9.82
CA GLN A 59 14.31 -5.56 -8.67
C GLN A 59 14.45 -6.88 -7.90
N GLU A 60 13.37 -7.63 -7.71
CA GLU A 60 13.40 -8.95 -7.08
C GLU A 60 14.29 -9.92 -7.84
N VAL A 61 14.18 -9.98 -9.18
CA VAL A 61 15.05 -10.85 -10.00
C VAL A 61 16.52 -10.45 -9.85
N THR A 62 16.81 -9.15 -9.86
CA THR A 62 18.18 -8.65 -9.75
C THR A 62 18.78 -8.92 -8.38
N LEU A 63 18.04 -8.63 -7.30
CA LEU A 63 18.45 -8.92 -5.92
C LEU A 63 18.57 -10.43 -5.70
N GLY A 64 17.63 -11.23 -6.21
CA GLY A 64 17.66 -12.68 -6.10
C GLY A 64 18.92 -13.31 -6.71
N ARG A 65 19.36 -12.82 -7.87
CA ARG A 65 20.63 -13.25 -8.49
C ARG A 65 21.84 -12.91 -7.61
N ARG A 66 21.86 -11.72 -7.01
CA ARG A 66 22.94 -11.29 -6.10
C ARG A 66 22.95 -12.11 -4.81
N VAL A 67 21.78 -12.39 -4.25
CA VAL A 67 21.62 -13.26 -3.07
C VAL A 67 22.15 -14.67 -3.35
N GLN A 68 21.84 -15.23 -4.53
CA GLN A 68 22.38 -16.53 -4.96
C GLN A 68 23.91 -16.53 -5.08
N ALA A 69 24.51 -15.39 -5.46
CA ALA A 69 25.95 -15.21 -5.49
C ALA A 69 26.58 -14.96 -4.10
N GLY A 70 25.79 -14.96 -3.03
CA GLY A 70 26.26 -14.78 -1.65
C GLY A 70 26.34 -13.32 -1.17
N ASP A 71 25.71 -12.37 -1.88
CA ASP A 71 25.66 -10.98 -1.46
C ASP A 71 24.71 -10.80 -0.24
N GLN A 72 25.32 -10.62 0.94
CA GLN A 72 24.59 -10.46 2.19
C GLN A 72 23.80 -9.14 2.24
N ALA A 73 24.29 -8.07 1.62
CA ALA A 73 23.57 -6.80 1.60
C ALA A 73 22.29 -6.92 0.76
N ALA A 74 22.38 -7.57 -0.41
CA ALA A 74 21.21 -7.87 -1.23
C ALA A 74 20.20 -8.75 -0.47
N ARG A 75 20.67 -9.69 0.37
CA ARG A 75 19.81 -10.54 1.19
C ARG A 75 19.07 -9.72 2.25
N CYS A 76 19.75 -8.84 2.97
CA CYS A 76 19.12 -7.96 3.95
C CYS A 76 18.04 -7.08 3.31
N THR A 77 18.37 -6.42 2.19
CA THR A 77 17.40 -5.60 1.45
C THR A 77 16.19 -6.42 1.00
N MET A 78 16.40 -7.62 0.47
CA MET A 78 15.30 -8.49 0.04
C MET A 78 14.40 -8.92 1.21
N ILE A 79 14.97 -9.16 2.38
CA ILE A 79 14.20 -9.48 3.60
C ILE A 79 13.39 -8.26 4.06
N GLU A 80 14.05 -7.11 4.24
CA GLU A 80 13.45 -5.87 4.75
C GLU A 80 12.25 -5.42 3.90
N SER A 81 12.36 -5.50 2.57
CA SER A 81 11.26 -5.15 1.66
C SER A 81 10.06 -6.10 1.74
N ASN A 82 10.25 -7.32 2.27
CA ASN A 82 9.21 -8.36 2.34
C ASN A 82 8.65 -8.59 3.75
N LEU A 83 9.12 -7.88 4.79
CA LEU A 83 8.63 -8.05 6.17
C LEU A 83 7.11 -7.84 6.30
N ARG A 84 6.53 -6.93 5.50
CA ARG A 84 5.08 -6.68 5.46
C ARG A 84 4.28 -7.91 5.04
N LEU A 85 4.82 -8.75 4.17
CA LEU A 85 4.18 -10.00 3.75
C LEU A 85 4.11 -11.00 4.92
N VAL A 86 5.19 -11.11 5.71
CA VAL A 86 5.23 -11.97 6.89
C VAL A 86 4.12 -11.59 7.86
N VAL A 87 3.99 -10.30 8.19
CA VAL A 87 2.91 -9.80 9.06
C VAL A 87 1.52 -10.12 8.49
N LYS A 88 1.33 -9.97 7.17
CA LYS A 88 0.04 -10.31 6.53
C LYS A 88 -0.32 -11.79 6.68
N VAL A 89 0.67 -12.69 6.63
CA VAL A 89 0.47 -14.13 6.84
C VAL A 89 0.25 -14.43 8.33
N ALA A 90 1.08 -13.88 9.21
CA ALA A 90 1.01 -14.04 10.66
C ALA A 90 -0.36 -13.59 11.23
N ARG A 91 -0.95 -12.53 10.68
CA ARG A 91 -2.29 -12.04 11.06
C ARG A 91 -3.39 -13.11 11.01
N ARG A 92 -3.27 -14.13 10.16
CA ARG A 92 -4.25 -15.23 10.07
C ARG A 92 -4.19 -16.20 11.25
N TYR A 93 -3.12 -16.13 12.04
CA TYR A 93 -2.85 -17.01 13.17
C TYR A 93 -3.01 -16.31 14.53
N ILE A 94 -3.45 -15.04 14.54
CA ILE A 94 -3.83 -14.32 15.75
C ILE A 94 -5.00 -15.04 16.45
N ASN A 95 -5.12 -14.88 17.77
CA ASN A 95 -6.13 -15.50 18.63
C ASN A 95 -6.00 -17.03 18.81
N ARG A 96 -4.81 -17.58 18.55
CA ARG A 96 -4.49 -19.01 18.81
C ARG A 96 -3.64 -19.23 20.07
N GLY A 97 -3.54 -18.22 20.92
CA GLY A 97 -2.80 -18.28 22.19
C GLY A 97 -1.33 -17.86 22.13
N LEU A 98 -0.87 -17.30 21.00
CA LEU A 98 0.46 -16.67 20.87
C LEU A 98 0.30 -15.19 20.50
N PRO A 99 1.15 -14.30 21.04
CA PRO A 99 1.15 -12.88 20.67
C PRO A 99 1.67 -12.71 19.24
N LEU A 100 1.29 -11.60 18.59
CA LEU A 100 1.65 -11.34 17.19
C LEU A 100 3.17 -11.29 16.96
N LEU A 101 3.92 -10.75 17.92
CA LEU A 101 5.38 -10.65 17.84
C LEU A 101 6.07 -12.02 17.81
N ASP A 102 5.49 -13.05 18.44
CA ASP A 102 6.03 -14.42 18.42
C ASP A 102 5.69 -15.16 17.11
N LEU A 103 4.72 -14.67 16.35
CA LEU A 103 4.30 -15.26 15.07
C LEU A 103 5.13 -14.75 13.87
N ILE A 104 5.88 -13.66 14.04
CA ILE A 104 6.65 -12.98 13.00
C ILE A 104 8.11 -13.42 13.07
#